data_AF-A0A2A2Y028-F1
#
_entry.id   AF-A0A2A2Y028-F1
#
_cell.length_a   1.000
_cell.length_b   1.000
_cell.length_c   1.000
_cell.angle_alpha   90.00
_cell.angle_beta   90.00
_cell.angle_gamma   90.00
#
_symmetry.space_group_name_H-M   'P 1'
#
loop_
_entity.id
_entity.type
_entity.pdbx_description
1 polymer ?
#
loop_
_entity_poly.entity_id
_entity_poly.type
_entity_poly.pdbx_seq_one_letter_code
_entity_poly.pdbx_strand_id
1 'polypeptide(L)'
;MDHLSFIRERRQALSWGGLLASLLFHAALIVAACWVVFRSPSSPPRDDGPSVFVTAAGSTAGGSAEHAVKARPKANFQPRQRLAVHNANASVSLPSLPPVGGALTGPTGGAKGLGSLNHGLGKGMGFGGANGPARHFVGKPVMGATIRAQHVAVYLDCSGSMKPYLERVTAEIRKQYADADVFLFDGARIVAVEDHIVFGRTFRGEAPRLTEAPSQTVESALTPAGRQLLARLRLSCEKGSLGAWIDRLLAEKYDALVVFSDFQDGIRVYDEKRKGHPSLVYSDSSYHPVGRTLPPGRWQEQWLQAFQQAQRGQGPRLYLFSIQGEPQGFLQRCVEASGGASINVRWLRSGR
;
A
#
# COMPACT_ATOMS: atom_id res chain seq x y z
N MET A 1 76.21 15.64 14.62
CA MET A 1 75.12 15.22 15.53
C MET A 1 73.93 14.88 14.67
N ASP A 2 73.65 13.59 14.59
CA ASP A 2 72.73 12.97 13.65
C ASP A 2 71.29 13.02 14.15
N HIS A 3 70.35 13.39 13.28
CA HIS A 3 68.92 13.19 13.50
C HIS A 3 68.30 12.55 12.24
N LEU A 4 68.37 11.22 12.17
CA LEU A 4 67.57 10.41 11.25
C LEU A 4 66.83 9.35 12.06
N SER A 5 65.57 9.62 12.37
CA SER A 5 64.66 8.70 13.04
C SER A 5 63.77 7.97 12.03
N PHE A 6 64.15 6.72 11.74
CA PHE A 6 63.34 5.53 11.42
C PHE A 6 61.91 5.73 10.88
N ILE A 7 61.74 5.53 9.56
CA ILE A 7 60.50 5.01 8.98
C ILE A 7 60.66 3.49 8.87
N ARG A 8 59.96 2.74 9.73
CA ARG A 8 59.88 1.27 9.65
C ARG A 8 58.76 0.90 8.66
N GLU A 9 59.11 0.68 7.40
CA GLU A 9 58.22 0.03 6.43
C GLU A 9 57.89 -1.39 6.92
N ARG A 10 56.62 -1.64 7.29
CA ARG A 10 56.08 -3.00 7.38
C ARG A 10 55.78 -3.47 5.96
N ARG A 11 56.74 -4.13 5.32
CA ARG A 11 56.46 -5.01 4.17
C ARG A 11 55.74 -6.25 4.68
N GLN A 12 54.41 -6.27 4.58
CA GLN A 12 53.65 -7.50 4.73
C GLN A 12 53.92 -8.37 3.51
N ALA A 13 54.63 -9.47 3.70
CA ALA A 13 54.77 -10.49 2.67
C ALA A 13 53.36 -10.99 2.31
N LEU A 14 52.95 -10.79 1.06
CA LEU A 14 51.74 -11.39 0.50
C LEU A 14 51.93 -12.91 0.49
N SER A 15 51.48 -13.56 1.56
CA SER A 15 51.50 -15.01 1.65
C SER A 15 50.40 -15.56 0.75
N TRP A 16 50.79 -16.27 -0.31
CA TRP A 16 49.90 -16.98 -1.23
C TRP A 16 48.93 -17.93 -0.51
N GLY A 17 49.24 -18.33 0.73
CA GLY A 17 48.37 -19.13 1.59
C GLY A 17 47.01 -18.50 1.89
N GLY A 18 46.94 -17.17 2.06
CA GLY A 18 45.67 -16.48 2.31
C GLY A 18 44.73 -16.49 1.10
N LEU A 19 45.30 -16.40 -0.10
CA LEU A 19 44.56 -16.44 -1.36
C LEU A 19 44.05 -17.85 -1.65
N LEU A 20 44.89 -18.87 -1.45
CA LEU A 20 44.51 -20.28 -1.56
C LEU A 20 43.41 -20.67 -0.57
N ALA A 21 43.52 -20.23 0.69
CA ALA A 21 42.50 -20.48 1.70
C ALA A 21 41.14 -19.84 1.33
N SER A 22 41.17 -18.61 0.80
CA SER A 22 39.96 -17.93 0.34
C SER A 22 39.30 -18.65 -0.84
N LEU A 23 40.09 -19.09 -1.83
CA LEU A 23 39.58 -19.85 -2.98
C LEU A 23 38.97 -21.19 -2.58
N LEU A 24 39.62 -21.92 -1.68
CA LEU A 24 39.09 -23.20 -1.17
C LEU A 24 37.79 -23.01 -0.40
N PHE A 25 37.68 -21.95 0.40
CA PHE A 25 36.46 -21.63 1.14
C PHE A 25 35.29 -21.31 0.20
N HIS A 26 35.52 -20.50 -0.84
CA HIS A 26 34.48 -20.18 -1.82
C HIS A 26 34.09 -21.40 -2.65
N ALA A 27 35.04 -22.24 -3.05
CA ALA A 27 34.74 -23.49 -3.75
C ALA A 27 33.86 -24.42 -2.88
N ALA A 28 34.16 -24.53 -1.59
CA ALA A 28 33.35 -25.32 -0.66
C ALA A 28 31.91 -24.78 -0.51
N LEU A 29 31.74 -23.46 -0.44
CA LEU A 29 30.41 -22.83 -0.38
C LEU A 29 29.58 -23.09 -1.64
N ILE A 30 30.20 -23.03 -2.81
CA ILE A 30 29.53 -23.31 -4.10
C ILE A 30 29.07 -24.77 -4.14
N VAL A 31 29.93 -25.72 -3.76
CA VAL A 31 29.57 -27.14 -3.70
C VAL A 31 28.42 -27.37 -2.72
N ALA A 32 28.44 -26.73 -1.56
CA ALA A 32 27.35 -26.83 -0.58
C ALA A 32 26.03 -26.26 -1.13
N ALA A 33 26.06 -25.11 -1.82
CA ALA A 33 24.88 -24.53 -2.46
C ALA A 33 24.31 -25.44 -3.55
N CYS A 34 25.17 -25.99 -4.42
CA CYS A 34 24.76 -26.95 -5.43
C CYS A 34 24.14 -28.21 -4.80
N TRP A 35 24.74 -28.74 -3.74
CA TRP A 35 24.22 -29.90 -3.01
C TRP A 35 22.80 -29.66 -2.48
N VAL A 36 22.55 -28.48 -1.90
CA VAL A 36 21.20 -28.11 -1.40
C VAL A 36 20.20 -28.04 -2.54
N VAL A 37 20.55 -27.46 -3.68
CA VAL A 37 19.64 -27.36 -4.85
C VAL A 37 19.34 -28.74 -5.42
N PHE A 38 20.34 -29.61 -5.58
CA PHE A 38 20.16 -30.94 -6.17
C PHE A 38 19.49 -31.96 -5.24
N ARG A 39 19.54 -31.77 -3.92
CA ARG A 39 18.86 -32.65 -2.95
C ARG A 39 17.53 -32.12 -2.43
N SER A 40 17.13 -30.90 -2.79
CA SER A 40 15.81 -30.38 -2.45
C SER A 40 14.78 -31.04 -3.37
N PRO A 41 13.81 -31.81 -2.85
CA PRO A 41 12.74 -32.35 -3.70
C PRO A 41 11.99 -31.18 -4.32
N SER A 42 11.86 -31.18 -5.65
CA SER A 42 11.00 -30.24 -6.34
C SER A 42 9.57 -30.46 -5.85
N SER A 43 9.00 -29.46 -5.17
CA SER A 43 7.57 -29.45 -4.89
C SER A 43 6.83 -29.65 -6.22
N PRO A 44 5.88 -30.59 -6.30
CA PRO A 44 5.10 -30.74 -7.51
C PRO A 44 4.42 -29.40 -7.84
N PRO A 45 4.27 -29.05 -9.12
CA PRO A 45 3.53 -27.86 -9.50
C PRO A 45 2.14 -27.97 -8.86
N ARG A 46 1.74 -26.93 -8.13
CA ARG A 46 0.36 -26.81 -7.68
C ARG A 46 -0.49 -26.74 -8.94
N ASP A 47 -1.29 -27.77 -9.18
CA ASP A 47 -2.45 -27.67 -10.05
C ASP A 47 -3.32 -26.54 -9.48
N ASP A 48 -3.22 -25.36 -10.09
CA ASP A 48 -4.20 -24.30 -9.93
C ASP A 48 -5.48 -24.75 -10.63
N GLY A 49 -6.15 -25.73 -10.02
CA GLY A 49 -7.53 -26.05 -10.32
C GLY A 49 -8.38 -24.79 -10.09
N PRO A 50 -9.36 -24.50 -10.97
CA PRO A 50 -10.07 -23.24 -10.91
C PRO A 50 -10.86 -23.15 -9.60
N SER A 51 -10.52 -22.18 -8.77
CA SER A 51 -11.28 -21.83 -7.56
C SER A 51 -12.59 -21.17 -7.96
N VAL A 52 -13.53 -21.96 -8.47
CA VAL A 52 -14.91 -21.52 -8.72
C VAL A 52 -15.75 -21.92 -7.52
N PHE A 53 -15.74 -21.07 -6.49
CA PHE A 53 -16.88 -21.03 -5.57
C PHE A 53 -18.00 -20.25 -6.26
N VAL A 54 -18.84 -20.95 -7.04
CA VAL A 54 -20.11 -20.41 -7.51
C VAL A 54 -21.03 -20.25 -6.29
N THR A 55 -21.22 -19.01 -5.83
CA THR A 55 -22.45 -18.65 -5.11
C THR A 55 -23.60 -18.77 -6.10
N ALA A 56 -24.44 -19.80 -5.91
CA ALA A 56 -25.65 -20.00 -6.68
C ALA A 56 -26.65 -18.85 -6.43
N ALA A 57 -26.59 -17.83 -7.27
CA ALA A 57 -27.73 -16.99 -7.60
C ALA A 57 -28.42 -17.63 -8.81
N GLY A 58 -29.70 -17.95 -8.67
CA GLY A 58 -30.43 -18.77 -9.64
C GLY A 58 -30.63 -18.08 -10.99
N SER A 59 -30.32 -18.80 -12.06
CA SER A 59 -31.10 -18.82 -13.31
C SER A 59 -30.71 -20.04 -14.15
N THR A 60 -31.73 -20.63 -14.75
CA THR A 60 -31.80 -21.84 -15.58
C THR A 60 -30.75 -21.99 -16.70
N ALA A 61 -30.09 -23.16 -16.80
CA ALA A 61 -29.87 -23.92 -18.05
C ALA A 61 -29.06 -25.22 -17.75
N GLY A 62 -29.44 -26.32 -18.40
CA GLY A 62 -29.02 -27.68 -18.09
C GLY A 62 -27.64 -28.08 -18.59
N GLY A 63 -27.05 -29.06 -17.89
CA GLY A 63 -25.83 -29.76 -18.28
C GLY A 63 -25.46 -30.82 -17.24
N SER A 64 -25.67 -32.08 -17.60
CA SER A 64 -25.49 -33.26 -16.74
C SER A 64 -24.04 -33.48 -16.33
N ALA A 65 -23.79 -33.63 -15.03
CA ALA A 65 -22.65 -34.38 -14.51
C ALA A 65 -22.99 -34.93 -13.12
N GLU A 66 -23.15 -36.25 -13.06
CA GLU A 66 -23.49 -37.04 -11.89
C GLU A 66 -22.30 -37.06 -10.92
N HIS A 67 -22.45 -36.49 -9.72
CA HIS A 67 -21.51 -36.69 -8.61
C HIS A 67 -22.30 -36.98 -7.33
N ALA A 68 -22.04 -38.16 -6.75
CA ALA A 68 -22.73 -38.70 -5.60
C ALA A 68 -22.63 -37.79 -4.37
N VAL A 69 -23.76 -37.24 -3.93
CA VAL A 69 -23.87 -36.45 -2.71
C VAL A 69 -24.08 -37.38 -1.51
N LYS A 70 -23.10 -37.47 -0.62
CA LYS A 70 -23.31 -38.05 0.73
C LYS A 70 -24.33 -37.20 1.47
N ALA A 71 -25.43 -37.84 1.90
CA ALA A 71 -26.52 -37.20 2.62
C ALA A 71 -26.02 -36.53 3.91
N ARG A 72 -26.26 -35.21 4.04
CA ARG A 72 -26.10 -34.49 5.31
C ARG A 72 -27.32 -34.75 6.21
N PRO A 73 -27.16 -34.84 7.54
CA PRO A 73 -28.27 -35.02 8.46
C PRO A 73 -29.23 -33.82 8.40
N LYS A 74 -30.54 -34.10 8.32
CA LYS A 74 -31.62 -33.10 8.32
C LYS A 74 -31.60 -32.33 9.64
N ALA A 75 -31.38 -31.02 9.57
CA ALA A 75 -31.69 -30.12 10.67
C ALA A 75 -33.22 -29.97 10.77
N ASN A 76 -33.80 -30.32 11.92
CA ASN A 76 -35.22 -30.09 12.20
C ASN A 76 -35.49 -28.58 12.27
N PHE A 77 -35.98 -28.02 11.17
CA PHE A 77 -36.46 -26.65 11.13
C PHE A 77 -37.87 -26.62 11.72
N GLN A 78 -38.00 -26.15 12.96
CA GLN A 78 -39.33 -25.84 13.50
C GLN A 78 -39.83 -24.55 12.81
N PRO A 79 -41.06 -24.54 12.26
CA PRO A 79 -41.62 -23.34 11.67
C PRO A 79 -41.80 -22.26 12.74
N ARG A 80 -41.31 -21.05 12.46
CA ARG A 80 -41.54 -19.85 13.28
C ARG A 80 -43.05 -19.71 13.53
N GLN A 81 -43.48 -19.92 14.77
CA GLN A 81 -44.81 -19.51 15.20
C GLN A 81 -44.91 -17.99 15.09
N ARG A 82 -45.82 -17.54 14.24
CA ARG A 82 -46.14 -16.12 14.06
C ARG A 82 -47.08 -15.73 15.20
N LEU A 83 -46.60 -14.92 16.15
CA LEU A 83 -47.43 -14.37 17.22
C LEU A 83 -48.35 -13.30 16.61
N ALA A 84 -49.64 -13.62 16.45
CA ALA A 84 -50.65 -12.63 16.11
C ALA A 84 -51.10 -11.91 17.39
N VAL A 85 -50.93 -10.58 17.45
CA VAL A 85 -51.38 -9.74 18.57
C VAL A 85 -52.71 -9.11 18.18
N HIS A 86 -53.79 -9.43 18.91
CA HIS A 86 -55.13 -8.89 18.67
C HIS A 86 -55.63 -7.98 19.82
N ASN A 87 -54.74 -7.26 20.52
CA ASN A 87 -55.16 -6.23 21.47
C ASN A 87 -54.05 -5.16 21.65
N ALA A 88 -54.43 -3.89 21.67
CA ALA A 88 -53.55 -2.72 21.83
C ALA A 88 -52.90 -2.59 23.23
N ASN A 89 -53.33 -3.37 24.24
CA ASN A 89 -52.81 -3.29 25.62
C ASN A 89 -52.04 -4.54 26.10
N ALA A 90 -51.49 -5.36 25.20
CA ALA A 90 -50.70 -6.53 25.62
C ALA A 90 -49.27 -6.14 26.06
N SER A 91 -48.90 -6.41 27.31
CA SER A 91 -47.52 -6.29 27.80
C SER A 91 -46.71 -7.53 27.42
N VAL A 92 -45.63 -7.32 26.66
CA VAL A 92 -44.71 -8.38 26.21
C VAL A 92 -43.68 -8.62 27.30
N SER A 93 -43.71 -9.80 27.93
CA SER A 93 -42.62 -10.28 28.78
C SER A 93 -41.59 -11.01 27.92
N LEU A 94 -40.32 -10.62 28.05
CA LEU A 94 -39.21 -11.29 27.37
C LEU A 94 -38.96 -12.66 28.04
N PRO A 95 -38.61 -13.70 27.26
CA PRO A 95 -38.16 -14.96 27.85
C PRO A 95 -36.86 -14.73 28.62
N SER A 96 -36.77 -15.30 29.83
CA SER A 96 -35.57 -15.26 30.67
C SER A 96 -34.39 -15.94 29.97
N LEU A 97 -33.27 -15.21 29.88
CA LEU A 97 -32.01 -15.76 29.38
C LEU A 97 -31.46 -16.79 30.38
N PRO A 98 -30.80 -17.86 29.92
CA PRO A 98 -30.08 -18.77 30.82
C PRO A 98 -28.94 -18.01 31.54
N PRO A 99 -28.63 -18.36 32.79
CA PRO A 99 -27.70 -17.60 33.61
C PRO A 99 -26.29 -17.65 33.03
N VAL A 100 -25.68 -16.47 32.92
CA VAL A 100 -24.25 -16.33 32.63
C VAL A 100 -23.50 -16.73 33.92
N GLY A 101 -23.05 -17.98 33.97
CA GLY A 101 -22.19 -18.46 35.05
C GLY A 101 -20.86 -17.73 35.03
N GLY A 102 -20.65 -16.86 36.03
CA GLY A 102 -19.36 -16.30 36.32
C GLY A 102 -18.36 -17.37 36.76
N ALA A 103 -17.15 -17.28 36.24
CA ALA A 103 -15.97 -17.89 36.84
C ALA A 103 -14.87 -16.82 36.95
N LEU A 104 -15.12 -15.87 37.86
CA LEU A 104 -14.06 -15.19 38.58
C LEU A 104 -13.40 -16.20 39.52
N THR A 105 -12.31 -16.82 39.08
CA THR A 105 -11.33 -17.43 39.99
C THR A 105 -9.94 -17.18 39.43
N GLY A 106 -9.25 -16.20 40.02
CA GLY A 106 -7.81 -16.10 39.90
C GLY A 106 -7.14 -17.22 40.71
N PRO A 107 -5.84 -17.45 40.45
CA PRO A 107 -4.93 -17.28 41.57
C PRO A 107 -3.80 -16.31 41.22
N THR A 108 -3.61 -15.40 42.16
CA THR A 108 -2.37 -14.67 42.43
C THR A 108 -1.18 -15.63 42.60
N GLY A 109 -0.04 -15.30 41.99
CA GLY A 109 1.24 -15.89 42.39
C GLY A 109 2.40 -15.70 41.43
N GLY A 110 3.31 -14.75 41.74
CA GLY A 110 4.75 -14.96 41.55
C GLY A 110 5.40 -14.42 40.27
N ALA A 111 6.17 -13.35 40.45
CA ALA A 111 7.02 -12.71 39.45
C ALA A 111 8.37 -13.43 39.20
N LYS A 112 9.11 -12.89 38.20
CA LYS A 112 10.51 -13.11 37.78
C LYS A 112 10.66 -14.18 36.68
N GLY A 113 11.33 -13.96 35.55
CA GLY A 113 12.17 -12.85 35.08
C GLY A 113 12.81 -13.23 33.73
N LEU A 114 13.09 -12.20 32.92
CA LEU A 114 14.20 -12.03 31.97
C LEU A 114 14.87 -13.27 31.32
N GLY A 115 14.74 -13.37 29.99
CA GLY A 115 15.66 -14.04 29.05
C GLY A 115 15.37 -13.52 27.64
N SER A 116 16.06 -12.48 27.16
CA SER A 116 17.35 -12.49 26.47
C SER A 116 17.41 -13.40 25.23
N LEU A 117 17.39 -12.72 24.08
CA LEU A 117 18.14 -12.96 22.84
C LEU A 117 18.16 -14.37 22.23
N ASN A 118 17.58 -14.48 21.03
CA ASN A 118 18.25 -15.16 19.91
C ASN A 118 17.78 -14.66 18.54
N HIS A 119 18.78 -14.45 17.69
CA HIS A 119 18.72 -14.09 16.27
C HIS A 119 17.84 -15.03 15.42
N GLY A 120 17.18 -14.49 14.38
CA GLY A 120 16.48 -15.30 13.40
C GLY A 120 15.82 -14.51 12.26
N LEU A 121 16.57 -14.39 11.18
CA LEU A 121 16.21 -13.91 9.84
C LEU A 121 14.83 -14.42 9.33
N GLY A 122 13.99 -13.52 8.83
CA GLY A 122 13.00 -13.76 7.76
C GLY A 122 11.81 -14.67 8.05
N LYS A 123 10.64 -14.08 8.32
CA LYS A 123 9.33 -14.59 7.83
C LYS A 123 8.26 -13.53 8.04
N GLY A 124 7.39 -13.37 7.04
CA GLY A 124 6.36 -12.34 6.98
C GLY A 124 5.54 -12.22 8.26
N MET A 125 5.43 -10.98 8.74
CA MET A 125 4.58 -10.62 9.88
C MET A 125 3.11 -10.65 9.43
N GLY A 126 2.54 -11.85 9.30
CA GLY A 126 1.10 -12.05 9.31
C GLY A 126 0.60 -12.01 10.74
N PHE A 127 0.50 -10.81 11.33
CA PHE A 127 -0.05 -10.65 12.67
C PHE A 127 -1.57 -10.61 12.60
N GLY A 128 -2.19 -11.68 13.08
CA GLY A 128 -3.60 -11.71 13.44
C GLY A 128 -3.85 -10.88 14.69
N GLY A 129 -4.74 -9.89 14.57
CA GLY A 129 -5.29 -9.06 15.64
C GLY A 129 -6.12 -7.96 14.96
N ALA A 130 -7.29 -7.52 15.41
CA ALA A 130 -8.15 -7.84 16.52
C ALA A 130 -9.60 -7.57 16.03
N ASN A 131 -10.60 -7.88 16.86
CA ASN A 131 -12.02 -7.90 16.53
C ASN A 131 -12.55 -6.65 15.79
N GLY A 132 -13.07 -6.86 14.57
CA GLY A 132 -13.83 -5.89 13.77
C GLY A 132 -14.43 -6.58 12.52
N PRO A 133 -15.51 -6.04 11.91
CA PRO A 133 -16.27 -6.70 10.84
C PRO A 133 -15.54 -6.80 9.49
N ALA A 134 -14.26 -6.43 9.41
CA ALA A 134 -13.44 -6.45 8.18
C ALA A 134 -12.75 -7.79 7.90
N ARG A 135 -13.16 -8.89 8.55
CA ARG A 135 -12.43 -10.17 8.56
C ARG A 135 -12.51 -11.03 7.27
N HIS A 136 -13.19 -10.57 6.22
CA HIS A 136 -13.37 -11.36 5.00
C HIS A 136 -13.13 -10.60 3.69
N PHE A 137 -12.54 -9.40 3.71
CA PHE A 137 -12.20 -8.72 2.46
C PHE A 137 -10.89 -9.30 1.88
N VAL A 138 -11.04 -10.29 1.01
CA VAL A 138 -9.96 -10.76 0.14
C VAL A 138 -9.71 -9.65 -0.88
N GLY A 139 -8.57 -8.98 -0.78
CA GLY A 139 -8.22 -7.89 -1.69
C GLY A 139 -8.13 -8.36 -3.14
N LYS A 140 -8.29 -7.43 -4.09
CA LYS A 140 -8.29 -7.73 -5.52
C LYS A 140 -6.88 -7.59 -6.10
N PRO A 141 -6.39 -8.54 -6.91
CA PRO A 141 -5.06 -8.46 -7.51
C PRO A 141 -5.05 -7.46 -8.67
N VAL A 142 -4.23 -6.42 -8.58
CA VAL A 142 -4.03 -5.40 -9.61
C VAL A 142 -2.54 -5.23 -9.85
N MET A 143 -2.09 -5.54 -11.08
CA MET A 143 -0.70 -5.34 -11.54
C MET A 143 0.39 -5.84 -10.56
N GLY A 144 0.14 -6.97 -9.88
CA GLY A 144 1.09 -7.57 -8.93
C GLY A 144 0.93 -7.14 -7.47
N ALA A 145 0.04 -6.20 -7.15
CA ALA A 145 -0.37 -5.90 -5.77
C ALA A 145 -1.74 -6.48 -5.45
N THR A 146 -1.99 -6.82 -4.18
CA THR A 146 -3.34 -7.12 -3.68
C THR A 146 -3.93 -5.86 -3.05
N ILE A 147 -4.85 -5.21 -3.76
CA ILE A 147 -5.54 -4.00 -3.29
C ILE A 147 -6.69 -4.39 -2.35
N ARG A 148 -6.60 -3.95 -1.10
CA ARG A 148 -7.60 -4.18 -0.04
C ARG A 148 -8.50 -2.96 0.15
N ALA A 149 -9.42 -2.74 -0.76
CA ALA A 149 -10.36 -1.62 -0.76
C ALA A 149 -11.66 -1.97 -1.50
N GLN A 150 -12.78 -1.33 -1.13
CA GLN A 150 -14.01 -1.34 -1.93
C GLN A 150 -14.03 -0.13 -2.86
N HIS A 151 -13.81 1.07 -2.32
CA HIS A 151 -13.79 2.32 -3.08
C HIS A 151 -12.36 2.78 -3.34
N VAL A 152 -12.01 2.93 -4.62
CA VAL A 152 -10.65 3.22 -5.07
C VAL A 152 -10.63 4.52 -5.87
N ALA A 153 -9.76 5.45 -5.46
CA ALA A 153 -9.38 6.60 -6.25
C ALA A 153 -8.01 6.36 -6.87
N VAL A 154 -7.89 6.64 -8.17
CA VAL A 154 -6.67 6.38 -8.94
C VAL A 154 -6.13 7.69 -9.48
N TYR A 155 -4.87 7.97 -9.20
CA TYR A 155 -4.09 9.02 -9.82
C TYR A 155 -3.23 8.41 -10.93
N LEU A 156 -3.46 8.85 -12.16
CA LEU A 156 -2.59 8.57 -13.28
C LEU A 156 -1.85 9.85 -13.67
N ASP A 157 -0.53 9.81 -13.55
CA ASP A 157 0.34 10.81 -14.12
C ASP A 157 0.21 10.79 -15.65
N CYS A 158 -0.28 11.87 -16.26
CA CYS A 158 -0.49 11.97 -17.70
C CYS A 158 0.59 12.77 -18.44
N SER A 159 1.76 12.92 -17.82
CA SER A 159 2.96 13.48 -18.45
C SER A 159 3.40 12.67 -19.67
N GLY A 160 4.25 13.28 -20.51
CA GLY A 160 4.63 12.73 -21.81
C GLY A 160 5.23 11.31 -21.73
N SER A 161 6.01 11.00 -20.70
CA SER A 161 6.61 9.68 -20.46
C SER A 161 5.57 8.62 -20.10
N MET A 162 4.43 9.02 -19.55
CA MET A 162 3.42 8.12 -19.00
C MET A 162 2.28 7.79 -19.97
N LYS A 163 2.01 8.68 -20.94
CA LYS A 163 0.93 8.54 -21.94
C LYS A 163 0.79 7.15 -22.58
N PRO A 164 1.88 6.47 -23.01
CA PRO A 164 1.77 5.16 -23.66
C PRO A 164 1.16 4.06 -22.80
N TYR A 165 1.08 4.25 -21.47
CA TYR A 165 0.67 3.20 -20.53
C TYR A 165 -0.73 3.42 -19.94
N LEU A 166 -1.29 4.63 -20.06
CA LEU A 166 -2.49 5.04 -19.33
C LEU A 166 -3.72 4.19 -19.66
N GLU A 167 -3.93 3.88 -20.93
CA GLU A 167 -5.07 3.08 -21.37
C GLU A 167 -4.99 1.65 -20.80
N ARG A 168 -3.83 1.01 -20.92
CA ARG A 168 -3.60 -0.35 -20.40
C ARG A 168 -3.76 -0.40 -18.88
N VAL A 169 -3.20 0.56 -18.16
CA VAL A 169 -3.31 0.63 -16.68
C VAL A 169 -4.76 0.87 -16.26
N THR A 170 -5.47 1.78 -16.94
CA THR A 170 -6.89 2.03 -16.68
C THR A 170 -7.71 0.75 -16.88
N ALA A 171 -7.44 -0.01 -17.95
CA ALA A 171 -8.12 -1.27 -18.21
C ALA A 171 -7.84 -2.31 -17.12
N GLU A 172 -6.58 -2.50 -16.71
CA GLU A 172 -6.22 -3.44 -15.64
C GLU A 172 -6.88 -3.10 -14.30
N ILE A 173 -6.95 -1.82 -13.94
CA ILE A 173 -7.63 -1.39 -12.73
C ILE A 173 -9.13 -1.67 -12.84
N ARG A 174 -9.75 -1.30 -13.96
CA ARG A 174 -11.20 -1.45 -14.15
C ARG A 174 -11.68 -2.89 -14.26
N LYS A 175 -10.82 -3.83 -14.64
CA LYS A 175 -11.12 -5.28 -14.53
C LYS A 175 -11.50 -5.69 -13.11
N GLN A 176 -10.82 -5.10 -12.12
CA GLN A 176 -11.06 -5.41 -10.71
C GLN A 176 -11.99 -4.39 -10.03
N TYR A 177 -11.93 -3.13 -10.46
CA TYR A 177 -12.65 -1.99 -9.90
C TYR A 177 -13.36 -1.21 -11.00
N ALA A 178 -14.49 -1.75 -11.47
CA ALA A 178 -15.26 -1.15 -12.56
C ALA A 178 -15.74 0.29 -12.24
N ASP A 179 -15.92 0.59 -10.95
CA ASP A 179 -16.33 1.86 -10.39
C ASP A 179 -15.18 2.73 -9.86
N ALA A 180 -13.92 2.39 -10.17
CA ALA A 180 -12.78 3.21 -9.77
C ALA A 180 -12.86 4.62 -10.39
N ASP A 181 -12.68 5.64 -9.55
CA ASP A 181 -12.56 7.02 -9.99
C ASP A 181 -11.13 7.29 -10.44
N VAL A 182 -10.92 7.37 -11.75
CA VAL A 182 -9.60 7.54 -12.38
C VAL A 182 -9.37 8.99 -12.76
N PHE A 183 -8.46 9.64 -12.06
CA PHE A 183 -8.05 11.03 -12.26
C PHE A 183 -6.73 11.10 -13.04
N LEU A 184 -6.71 11.92 -14.10
CA LEU A 184 -5.54 12.15 -14.94
C LEU A 184 -5.08 13.60 -14.77
N PHE A 185 -3.91 13.76 -14.17
CA PHE A 185 -3.26 15.05 -13.93
C PHE A 185 -1.79 14.99 -14.36
N ASP A 186 -1.24 16.13 -14.73
CA ASP A 186 0.12 16.21 -15.26
C ASP A 186 1.18 16.20 -14.15
N GLY A 187 2.16 15.31 -14.33
CA GLY A 187 3.25 15.06 -13.40
C GLY A 187 2.80 14.37 -12.12
N ALA A 188 3.76 13.91 -11.32
CA ALA A 188 3.53 13.32 -10.00
C ALA A 188 4.36 14.03 -8.92
N ARG A 189 4.42 15.36 -9.00
CA ARG A 189 5.19 16.19 -8.06
C ARG A 189 4.47 16.36 -6.73
N ILE A 190 5.23 16.35 -5.65
CA ILE A 190 4.79 16.79 -4.32
C ILE A 190 5.52 18.08 -4.02
N VAL A 191 4.79 19.18 -3.89
CA VAL A 191 5.38 20.48 -3.62
C VAL A 191 4.90 20.99 -2.28
N ALA A 192 5.83 21.36 -1.42
CA ALA A 192 5.55 21.98 -0.13
C ALA A 192 6.20 23.36 -0.06
N VAL A 193 5.49 24.30 0.57
CA VAL A 193 6.03 25.57 1.02
C VAL A 193 5.92 25.56 2.53
N GLU A 194 7.07 25.59 3.20
CA GLU A 194 7.18 25.38 4.65
C GLU A 194 6.42 24.12 5.10
N ASP A 195 5.40 24.30 5.95
CA ASP A 195 4.59 23.24 6.56
C ASP A 195 3.36 22.84 5.75
N HIS A 196 3.18 23.38 4.54
CA HIS A 196 1.95 23.21 3.77
C HIS A 196 2.23 22.61 2.39
N ILE A 197 1.42 21.61 2.00
CA ILE A 197 1.38 21.14 0.62
C ILE A 197 0.76 22.21 -0.27
N VAL A 198 1.45 22.62 -1.33
CA VAL A 198 0.98 23.63 -2.28
C VAL A 198 -0.33 23.18 -2.93
N PHE A 199 -1.36 24.03 -2.89
CA PHE A 199 -2.76 23.74 -3.26
C PHE A 199 -3.43 22.58 -2.50
N GLY A 200 -2.83 22.10 -1.40
CA GLY A 200 -3.47 21.22 -0.44
C GLY A 200 -4.65 21.87 0.28
N ARG A 201 -5.24 21.17 1.26
CA ARG A 201 -6.43 21.62 2.00
C ARG A 201 -6.16 22.87 2.84
N THR A 202 -4.96 22.95 3.42
CA THR A 202 -4.58 23.99 4.38
C THR A 202 -3.71 25.08 3.78
N PHE A 203 -3.33 24.96 2.50
CA PHE A 203 -2.44 25.91 1.84
C PHE A 203 -3.07 27.29 1.72
N ARG A 204 -2.33 28.29 2.21
CA ARG A 204 -2.63 29.70 2.06
C ARG A 204 -1.31 30.39 1.78
N GLY A 205 -1.16 31.04 0.63
CA GLY A 205 0.09 31.71 0.28
C GLY A 205 0.34 31.77 -1.21
N GLU A 206 1.51 32.28 -1.56
CA GLU A 206 1.99 32.33 -2.94
C GLU A 206 2.64 30.99 -3.31
N ALA A 207 2.14 30.35 -4.36
CA ALA A 207 2.74 29.13 -4.85
C ALA A 207 4.01 29.42 -5.65
N PRO A 208 5.05 28.56 -5.58
CA PRO A 208 6.17 28.65 -6.52
C PRO A 208 5.67 28.47 -7.95
N ARG A 209 6.44 28.96 -8.93
CA ARG A 209 6.15 28.69 -10.35
C ARG A 209 6.38 27.21 -10.64
N LEU A 210 5.30 26.54 -11.01
CA LEU A 210 5.29 25.12 -11.37
C LEU A 210 4.83 24.96 -12.82
N THR A 211 5.22 23.86 -13.45
CA THR A 211 4.66 23.47 -14.75
C THR A 211 3.21 23.08 -14.56
N GLU A 212 2.29 23.74 -15.27
CA GLU A 212 0.86 23.45 -15.19
C GLU A 212 0.37 22.88 -16.53
N ALA A 213 -0.54 21.93 -16.48
CA ALA A 213 -1.24 21.45 -17.66
C ALA A 213 -2.70 21.14 -17.30
N PRO A 214 -3.63 21.30 -18.23
CA PRO A 214 -5.04 21.01 -17.99
C PRO A 214 -5.25 19.53 -17.68
N SER A 215 -6.23 19.24 -16.83
CA SER A 215 -6.61 17.88 -16.52
C SER A 215 -7.09 17.15 -17.78
N GLN A 216 -6.63 15.91 -17.94
CA GLN A 216 -7.06 14.99 -18.99
C GLN A 216 -8.09 13.98 -18.44
N THR A 217 -8.66 14.24 -17.25
CA THR A 217 -9.64 13.36 -16.63
C THR A 217 -10.93 13.32 -17.46
N VAL A 218 -11.40 12.12 -17.78
CA VAL A 218 -12.65 11.93 -18.53
C VAL A 218 -13.83 11.90 -17.56
N GLU A 219 -14.54 13.02 -17.42
CA GLU A 219 -15.59 13.19 -16.40
C GLU A 219 -16.74 12.17 -16.53
N SER A 220 -17.12 11.83 -17.76
CA SER A 220 -18.17 10.84 -18.04
C SER A 220 -17.80 9.42 -17.59
N ALA A 221 -16.51 9.16 -17.39
CA ALA A 221 -16.00 7.87 -16.96
C ALA A 221 -15.83 7.76 -15.43
N LEU A 222 -16.14 8.82 -14.68
CA LEU A 222 -16.15 8.83 -13.22
C LEU A 222 -17.52 8.45 -12.66
N THR A 223 -17.55 8.02 -11.40
CA THR A 223 -18.81 7.88 -10.65
C THR A 223 -19.44 9.26 -10.42
N PRO A 224 -20.75 9.34 -10.05
CA PRO A 224 -21.36 10.62 -9.67
C PRO A 224 -20.61 11.35 -8.55
N ALA A 225 -20.12 10.60 -7.55
CA ALA A 225 -19.29 11.14 -6.47
C ALA A 225 -17.93 11.62 -6.99
N GLY A 226 -17.28 10.82 -7.84
CA GLY A 226 -16.02 11.17 -8.49
C GLY A 226 -16.11 12.46 -9.32
N ARG A 227 -17.22 12.69 -10.04
CA ARG A 227 -17.45 13.94 -10.79
C ARG A 227 -17.55 15.15 -9.86
N GLN A 228 -18.33 15.03 -8.78
CA GLN A 228 -18.44 16.10 -7.77
C GLN A 228 -17.09 16.39 -7.11
N LEU A 229 -16.30 15.35 -6.88
CA LEU A 229 -14.96 15.47 -6.34
C LEU A 229 -14.03 16.16 -7.35
N LEU A 230 -13.99 15.72 -8.61
CA LEU A 230 -13.19 16.34 -9.65
C LEU A 230 -13.46 17.84 -9.74
N ALA A 231 -14.72 18.27 -9.72
CA ALA A 231 -15.09 19.69 -9.76
C ALA A 231 -14.44 20.51 -8.62
N ARG A 232 -14.29 19.92 -7.42
CA ARG A 232 -13.64 20.55 -6.25
C ARG A 232 -12.10 20.51 -6.31
N LEU A 233 -11.54 19.49 -6.95
CA LEU A 233 -10.11 19.21 -6.95
C LEU A 233 -9.37 19.76 -8.16
N ARG A 234 -10.04 19.86 -9.32
CA ARG A 234 -9.41 20.02 -10.64
C ARG A 234 -8.34 21.10 -10.67
N LEU A 235 -8.70 22.34 -10.35
CA LEU A 235 -7.76 23.46 -10.37
C LEU A 235 -6.61 23.28 -9.37
N SER A 236 -6.89 22.70 -8.20
CA SER A 236 -5.85 22.45 -7.20
C SER A 236 -4.85 21.40 -7.66
N CYS A 237 -5.31 20.36 -8.38
CA CYS A 237 -4.47 19.28 -8.87
C CYS A 237 -3.75 19.63 -10.19
N GLU A 238 -4.34 20.45 -11.06
CA GLU A 238 -3.65 20.99 -12.24
C GLU A 238 -2.42 21.82 -11.83
N LYS A 239 -2.52 22.54 -10.70
CA LYS A 239 -1.44 23.38 -10.18
C LYS A 239 -0.51 22.67 -9.21
N GLY A 240 -1.06 21.95 -8.23
CA GLY A 240 -0.33 21.28 -7.15
C GLY A 240 -0.03 19.80 -7.39
N SER A 241 -0.50 19.22 -8.50
CA SER A 241 -0.25 17.84 -8.93
C SER A 241 -0.55 16.80 -7.84
N LEU A 242 0.23 15.73 -7.75
CA LEU A 242 0.03 14.60 -6.85
C LEU A 242 -0.04 15.03 -5.38
N GLY A 243 0.79 15.99 -4.97
CA GLY A 243 0.77 16.54 -3.62
C GLY A 243 -0.62 17.05 -3.22
N ALA A 244 -1.18 17.94 -4.02
CA ALA A 244 -2.50 18.51 -3.77
C ALA A 244 -3.61 17.45 -3.82
N TRP A 245 -3.49 16.48 -4.74
CA TRP A 245 -4.46 15.39 -4.86
C TRP A 245 -4.47 14.52 -3.60
N ILE A 246 -3.32 14.00 -3.16
CA ILE A 246 -3.24 13.16 -1.94
C ILE A 246 -3.75 13.97 -0.74
N ASP A 247 -3.24 15.18 -0.53
CA ASP A 247 -3.58 15.97 0.65
C ASP A 247 -5.09 16.19 0.77
N ARG A 248 -5.77 16.44 -0.35
CA ARG A 248 -7.23 16.62 -0.38
C ARG A 248 -8.00 15.31 -0.22
N LEU A 249 -7.56 14.23 -0.86
CA LEU A 249 -8.23 12.93 -0.77
C LEU A 249 -8.09 12.27 0.59
N LEU A 250 -7.11 12.65 1.42
CA LEU A 250 -7.05 12.22 2.82
C LEU A 250 -8.29 12.64 3.65
N ALA A 251 -9.10 13.58 3.18
CA ALA A 251 -10.39 13.94 3.80
C ALA A 251 -11.60 13.21 3.20
N GLU A 252 -11.42 12.52 2.06
CA GLU A 252 -12.50 11.91 1.31
C GLU A 252 -12.66 10.43 1.69
N LYS A 253 -13.84 9.86 1.45
CA LYS A 253 -14.19 8.49 1.86
C LYS A 253 -13.72 7.44 0.85
N TYR A 254 -12.42 7.37 0.60
CA TYR A 254 -11.81 6.29 -0.17
C TYR A 254 -11.09 5.29 0.73
N ASP A 255 -11.20 4.00 0.40
CA ASP A 255 -10.50 2.93 1.11
C ASP A 255 -9.08 2.76 0.59
N ALA A 256 -8.82 3.15 -0.66
CA ALA A 256 -7.49 3.15 -1.26
C ALA A 256 -7.25 4.33 -2.19
N LEU A 257 -6.02 4.84 -2.13
CA LEU A 257 -5.42 5.73 -3.12
C LEU A 257 -4.40 4.94 -3.92
N VAL A 258 -4.57 4.91 -5.24
CA VAL A 258 -3.65 4.24 -6.16
C VAL A 258 -2.95 5.31 -6.99
N VAL A 259 -1.63 5.27 -7.07
CA VAL A 259 -0.84 6.22 -7.86
C VAL A 259 -0.01 5.46 -8.87
N PHE A 260 -0.11 5.86 -10.15
CA PHE A 260 0.73 5.34 -11.22
C PHE A 260 1.54 6.48 -11.85
N SER A 261 2.87 6.36 -11.81
CA SER A 261 3.82 7.36 -12.33
C SER A 261 5.19 6.73 -12.55
N ASP A 262 6.12 7.47 -13.17
CA ASP A 262 7.54 7.17 -13.20
C ASP A 262 8.30 7.69 -11.96
N PHE A 263 7.63 8.51 -11.13
CA PHE A 263 8.13 9.15 -9.91
C PHE A 263 9.39 10.02 -10.09
N GLN A 264 9.66 10.50 -11.30
CA GLN A 264 10.86 11.33 -11.58
C GLN A 264 10.73 12.76 -11.05
N ASP A 265 9.51 13.24 -10.86
CA ASP A 265 9.22 14.60 -10.43
C ASP A 265 9.63 14.92 -8.99
N GLY A 266 9.55 13.93 -8.10
CA GLY A 266 10.00 14.04 -6.71
C GLY A 266 9.17 14.94 -5.80
N ILE A 267 9.70 15.10 -4.59
CA ILE A 267 9.28 16.03 -3.56
C ILE A 267 10.15 17.28 -3.67
N ARG A 268 9.51 18.46 -3.68
CA ARG A 268 10.15 19.77 -3.68
C ARG A 268 9.68 20.57 -2.48
N VAL A 269 10.62 21.07 -1.69
CA VAL A 269 10.33 21.91 -0.52
C VAL A 269 10.90 23.29 -0.75
N TYR A 270 10.05 24.28 -0.57
CA TYR A 270 10.37 25.69 -0.67
C TYR A 270 10.27 26.36 0.71
N ASP A 271 11.11 27.36 0.93
CA ASP A 271 11.12 28.22 2.12
C ASP A 271 10.68 29.64 1.73
N GLU A 272 9.80 30.28 2.52
CA GLU A 272 9.29 31.65 2.29
C GLU A 272 10.22 32.74 2.83
N LYS A 273 11.31 32.39 3.53
CA LYS A 273 12.21 33.35 4.21
C LYS A 273 12.82 34.46 3.33
N ARG A 274 12.76 34.37 2.00
CA ARG A 274 13.20 35.44 1.09
C ARG A 274 12.02 36.21 0.50
N LYS A 275 11.68 37.34 1.14
CA LYS A 275 10.95 38.50 0.58
C LYS A 275 9.90 38.15 -0.50
N GLY A 276 8.91 37.33 -0.15
CA GLY A 276 7.73 37.10 -0.98
C GLY A 276 7.88 36.11 -2.14
N HIS A 277 9.04 35.48 -2.34
CA HIS A 277 9.18 34.44 -3.37
C HIS A 277 9.68 33.13 -2.74
N PRO A 278 8.89 32.04 -2.83
CA PRO A 278 9.31 30.74 -2.33
C PRO A 278 10.64 30.30 -2.97
N SER A 279 11.62 29.98 -2.13
CA SER A 279 12.97 29.56 -2.57
C SER A 279 13.16 28.05 -2.37
N LEU A 280 13.62 27.34 -3.40
CA LEU A 280 13.80 25.89 -3.36
C LEU A 280 14.95 25.53 -2.40
N VAL A 281 14.66 24.76 -1.35
CA VAL A 281 15.64 24.29 -0.36
C VAL A 281 15.90 22.79 -0.43
N TYR A 282 14.96 22.02 -0.98
CA TYR A 282 15.11 20.59 -1.19
C TYR A 282 14.35 20.13 -2.43
N SER A 283 14.95 19.20 -3.18
CA SER A 283 14.32 18.49 -4.29
C SER A 283 14.98 17.12 -4.44
N ASP A 284 14.20 16.04 -4.41
CA ASP A 284 14.68 14.70 -4.82
C ASP A 284 14.18 14.29 -6.21
N SER A 285 13.82 15.30 -7.02
CA SER A 285 13.54 15.10 -8.44
C SER A 285 14.76 14.55 -9.18
N SER A 286 14.53 13.62 -10.10
CA SER A 286 15.57 13.12 -11.01
C SER A 286 16.08 14.20 -11.98
N TYR A 287 15.29 15.25 -12.23
CA TYR A 287 15.64 16.33 -13.14
C TYR A 287 16.53 17.40 -12.49
N HIS A 288 16.20 17.76 -11.24
CA HIS A 288 16.87 18.84 -10.52
C HIS A 288 16.96 18.52 -9.03
N PRO A 289 17.94 17.70 -8.61
CA PRO A 289 18.13 17.37 -7.20
C PRO A 289 18.76 18.55 -6.43
N VAL A 290 18.24 18.85 -5.25
CA VAL A 290 18.69 19.93 -4.36
C VAL A 290 18.64 19.44 -2.91
N GLY A 291 19.69 19.70 -2.15
CA GLY A 291 19.79 19.22 -0.77
C GLY A 291 20.00 17.71 -0.68
N ARG A 292 20.39 17.22 0.51
CA ARG A 292 20.63 15.79 0.75
C ARG A 292 19.54 15.11 1.56
N THR A 293 18.81 15.87 2.35
CA THR A 293 17.85 15.36 3.33
C THR A 293 16.57 16.17 3.26
N LEU A 294 15.44 15.46 3.14
CA LEU A 294 14.12 16.06 3.16
C LEU A 294 13.92 16.79 4.50
N PRO A 295 13.72 18.12 4.51
CA PRO A 295 13.42 18.84 5.73
C PRO A 295 12.14 18.30 6.37
N PRO A 296 12.08 18.18 7.71
CA PRO A 296 10.83 17.84 8.39
C PRO A 296 9.81 18.95 8.13
N GLY A 297 8.54 18.58 8.03
CA GLY A 297 7.45 19.52 7.88
C GLY A 297 6.16 18.93 8.42
N ARG A 298 5.29 19.77 8.98
CA ARG A 298 4.04 19.36 9.62
C ARG A 298 3.13 18.54 8.70
N TRP A 299 3.13 18.84 7.41
CA TRP A 299 2.38 18.07 6.41
C TRP A 299 2.81 16.59 6.36
N GLN A 300 4.09 16.28 6.60
CA GLN A 300 4.59 14.90 6.58
C GLN A 300 3.98 14.08 7.73
N GLU A 301 3.94 14.67 8.92
CA GLU A 301 3.33 14.07 10.11
C GLU A 301 1.83 13.85 9.91
N GLN A 302 1.14 14.85 9.38
CA GLN A 302 -0.30 14.78 9.11
C GLN A 302 -0.64 13.66 8.11
N TRP A 303 0.14 13.53 7.03
CA TRP A 303 -0.03 12.47 6.05
C TRP A 303 0.23 11.10 6.67
N LEU A 304 1.34 10.93 7.39
CA LEU A 304 1.66 9.66 8.05
C LEU A 304 0.56 9.27 9.04
N GLN A 305 0.07 10.20 9.85
CA GLN A 305 -1.03 9.96 10.78
C GLN A 305 -2.34 9.60 10.07
N ALA A 306 -2.65 10.25 8.95
CA ALA A 306 -3.84 9.91 8.16
C ALA A 306 -3.74 8.51 7.55
N PHE A 307 -2.58 8.15 7.00
CA PHE A 307 -2.36 6.82 6.42
C PHE A 307 -2.37 5.70 7.49
N GLN A 308 -1.84 5.94 8.69
CA GLN A 308 -1.89 4.97 9.79
C GLN A 308 -3.33 4.59 10.19
N GLN A 309 -4.31 5.48 9.98
CA GLN A 309 -5.71 5.22 10.29
C GLN A 309 -6.32 4.12 9.41
N ALA A 310 -5.69 3.76 8.28
CA ALA A 310 -6.12 2.65 7.42
C ALA A 310 -6.14 1.30 8.13
N GLN A 311 -5.28 1.09 9.14
CA GLN A 311 -5.28 -0.12 9.95
C GLN A 311 -6.57 -0.29 10.77
N ARG A 312 -7.25 0.83 11.06
CA ARG A 312 -8.53 0.88 11.77
C ARG A 312 -9.73 1.06 10.83
N GLY A 313 -9.50 1.05 9.51
CA GLY A 313 -10.52 1.33 8.50
C GLY A 313 -11.00 2.79 8.48
N GLN A 314 -10.20 3.72 9.01
CA GLN A 314 -10.53 5.15 9.14
C GLN A 314 -9.68 6.05 8.22
N GLY A 315 -8.91 5.46 7.31
CA GLY A 315 -8.10 6.17 6.33
C GLY A 315 -7.79 5.28 5.13
N PRO A 316 -7.30 5.86 4.03
CA PRO A 316 -7.03 5.09 2.81
C PRO A 316 -5.73 4.30 2.91
N ARG A 317 -5.68 3.18 2.20
CA ARG A 317 -4.44 2.47 1.88
C ARG A 317 -3.75 3.08 0.66
N LEU A 318 -2.44 3.30 0.71
CA LEU A 318 -1.68 3.87 -0.40
C LEU A 318 -1.01 2.76 -1.23
N TYR A 319 -1.29 2.75 -2.53
CA TYR A 319 -0.64 1.85 -3.49
C TYR A 319 0.10 2.66 -4.54
N LEU A 320 1.37 2.34 -4.75
CA LEU A 320 2.24 3.02 -5.71
C LEU A 320 2.67 2.03 -6.79
N PHE A 321 2.43 2.37 -8.05
CA PHE A 321 2.86 1.59 -9.20
C PHE A 321 3.86 2.41 -10.00
N SER A 322 5.12 2.00 -9.98
CA SER A 322 6.20 2.69 -10.68
C SER A 322 6.59 1.99 -11.97
N ILE A 323 6.77 2.74 -13.06
CA ILE A 323 7.30 2.19 -14.31
C ILE A 323 8.81 2.40 -14.48
N GLN A 324 9.44 3.28 -13.71
CA GLN A 324 10.87 3.62 -13.87
C GLN A 324 11.57 3.87 -12.54
N GLY A 325 11.35 5.03 -11.91
CA GLY A 325 12.03 5.45 -10.69
C GLY A 325 11.38 4.86 -9.44
N GLU A 326 12.16 4.56 -8.40
CA GLU A 326 11.54 4.19 -7.12
C GLU A 326 10.77 5.39 -6.56
N PRO A 327 9.57 5.18 -5.98
CA PRO A 327 8.87 6.25 -5.30
C PRO A 327 9.72 6.85 -4.19
N GLN A 328 9.55 8.14 -3.92
CA GLN A 328 10.33 8.85 -2.91
C GLN A 328 10.23 8.17 -1.54
N GLY A 329 11.32 8.19 -0.77
CA GLY A 329 11.39 7.49 0.52
C GLY A 329 10.27 7.90 1.49
N PHE A 330 9.79 9.15 1.44
CA PHE A 330 8.63 9.57 2.23
C PHE A 330 7.33 8.88 1.79
N LEU A 331 7.08 8.76 0.48
CA LEU A 331 5.93 8.03 -0.04
C LEU A 331 5.96 6.56 0.35
N GLN A 332 7.14 5.93 0.36
CA GLN A 332 7.31 4.55 0.84
C GLN A 332 6.92 4.41 2.32
N ARG A 333 7.30 5.37 3.18
CA ARG A 333 6.83 5.40 4.58
C ARG A 333 5.31 5.53 4.69
N CYS A 334 4.66 6.31 3.81
CA CYS A 334 3.20 6.40 3.76
C CYS A 334 2.55 5.07 3.33
N VAL A 335 3.14 4.36 2.36
CA VAL A 335 2.70 3.01 1.95
C VAL A 335 2.77 2.05 3.13
N GLU A 336 3.91 1.99 3.83
CA GLU A 336 4.11 1.15 5.01
C GLU A 336 3.10 1.48 6.12
N ALA A 337 2.96 2.76 6.45
CA ALA A 337 2.03 3.25 7.47
C ALA A 337 0.58 2.80 7.20
N SER A 338 0.16 2.85 5.94
CA SER A 338 -1.18 2.46 5.51
C SER A 338 -1.38 0.95 5.35
N GLY A 339 -0.30 0.18 5.32
CA GLY A 339 -0.35 -1.25 4.96
C GLY A 339 -0.80 -1.48 3.52
N GLY A 340 -0.40 -0.59 2.61
CA GLY A 340 -0.59 -0.74 1.16
C GLY A 340 0.60 -1.46 0.51
N ALA A 341 0.90 -1.15 -0.76
CA ALA A 341 2.03 -1.74 -1.47
C ALA A 341 2.67 -0.79 -2.49
N SER A 342 3.98 -0.93 -2.70
CA SER A 342 4.73 -0.25 -3.77
C SER A 342 5.27 -1.30 -4.73
N ILE A 343 4.86 -1.25 -5.99
CA ILE A 343 5.20 -2.25 -7.01
C ILE A 343 5.89 -1.57 -8.19
N ASN A 344 6.99 -2.17 -8.64
CA ASN A 344 7.61 -1.81 -9.90
C ASN A 344 6.98 -2.61 -11.05
N VAL A 345 6.33 -1.90 -11.97
CA VAL A 345 5.63 -2.44 -13.15
C VAL A 345 6.40 -2.17 -14.46
N ARG A 346 7.74 -2.18 -14.41
CA ARG A 346 8.62 -2.03 -15.59
C ARG A 346 8.29 -2.98 -16.74
N TRP A 347 7.66 -4.12 -16.46
CA TRP A 347 7.20 -5.08 -17.48
C TRP A 347 6.23 -4.43 -18.49
N LEU A 348 5.47 -3.40 -18.10
CA LEU A 348 4.59 -2.63 -18.99
C LEU A 348 5.36 -1.98 -20.16
N ARG A 349 6.64 -1.63 -19.97
CA ARG A 349 7.50 -1.07 -21.03
C ARG A 349 7.81 -2.08 -22.13
N SER A 350 7.75 -3.37 -21.83
CA SER A 350 8.13 -4.43 -22.75
C SER A 350 7.00 -4.89 -23.67
N GLY A 351 5.79 -4.30 -23.55
CA GLY A 351 4.62 -4.68 -24.34
C GLY A 351 4.07 -6.09 -24.04
N ARG A 352 4.67 -6.81 -23.09
CA ARG A 352 4.22 -8.12 -22.61
C ARG A 352 3.13 -7.99 -21.58
#